data_AF-A0A1Y2I2I6-F1
#
_entry.id   AF-A0A1Y2I2I6-F1
#
_cell.length_a   1.000
_cell.length_b   1.000
_cell.length_c   1.000
_cell.angle_alpha   90.00
_cell.angle_beta   90.00
_cell.angle_gamma   90.00
#
_symmetry.space_group_name_H-M   'P 1'
#
loop_
_entity.id
_entity.type
_entity.pdbx_description
1 polymer ?
#
loop_
_entity_poly.entity_id
_entity_poly.type
_entity_poly.pdbx_seq_one_letter_code
_entity_poly.pdbx_strand_id
1 'polypeptide(L)'
;MNFNFAGMPSQGGLPAGFPANIFGNLNDFEDGAREPVEYETRTHEHHKMFWYPNRCEYPDCNAPARSLRTCSGCRMVRYCSPEHQKADWNAHKLDCKCFRRLGVTAKFYSDEEMLAKYPLRTRKELKNHVKTAELHSSCDVCNVKDTEVDMILTECCGATVCDTEGDYVMMTYSRDHCPRSHRRYTHCGYHGVESWCDKSVDWRLCPGCKQHKNDPSEVADYLWRGNNGYNVTPLLTADVPRHSMCDTCGLCELEWLSMSLVLYVAC
;
A
#
# COMPACT_ATOMS: atom_id res chain seq x y z
N MET A 1 56.53 -11.72 26.13
CA MET A 1 55.35 -11.05 26.71
C MET A 1 54.13 -11.71 26.06
N ASN A 2 53.68 -12.85 26.60
CA ASN A 2 52.64 -13.02 27.64
C ASN A 2 51.23 -12.82 27.07
N PHE A 3 50.51 -13.90 26.72
CA PHE A 3 49.61 -14.75 27.56
C PHE A 3 48.15 -14.28 27.36
N ASN A 4 47.08 -15.09 27.31
CA ASN A 4 46.88 -16.48 27.67
C ASN A 4 45.55 -17.00 27.05
N PHE A 5 45.48 -18.30 26.79
CA PHE A 5 44.25 -19.08 26.57
C PHE A 5 43.83 -19.74 27.90
N ALA A 6 42.55 -19.69 28.26
CA ALA A 6 41.80 -20.59 29.18
C ALA A 6 40.39 -19.98 29.33
N GLY A 7 39.26 -20.66 29.45
CA GLY A 7 38.90 -22.05 29.70
C GLY A 7 37.46 -22.00 30.24
N MET A 8 36.57 -22.88 29.77
CA MET A 8 35.19 -23.00 30.28
C MET A 8 35.17 -23.41 31.77
N PRO A 9 34.10 -23.07 32.49
CA PRO A 9 33.53 -23.99 33.47
C PRO A 9 32.05 -24.29 33.23
N SER A 10 31.72 -25.53 33.59
CA SER A 10 30.46 -26.25 33.52
C SER A 10 29.57 -26.04 34.76
N GLN A 11 28.25 -26.12 34.54
CA GLN A 11 27.15 -26.50 35.46
C GLN A 11 26.90 -25.71 36.77
N GLY A 12 25.64 -25.32 36.98
CA GLY A 12 25.12 -24.93 38.30
C GLY A 12 23.70 -24.31 38.30
N GLY A 13 22.69 -25.12 38.62
CA GLY A 13 21.51 -24.80 39.46
C GLY A 13 20.56 -23.65 39.09
N LEU A 14 19.29 -23.98 38.77
CA LEU A 14 18.14 -23.07 38.91
C LEU A 14 17.69 -23.02 40.38
N PRO A 15 17.47 -21.84 41.00
CA PRO A 15 16.72 -21.75 42.24
C PRO A 15 15.22 -21.66 41.99
N ALA A 16 14.49 -22.47 42.75
CA ALA A 16 13.04 -22.57 42.81
C ALA A 16 12.42 -21.49 43.70
N GLY A 17 11.17 -21.12 43.39
CA GLY A 17 10.26 -20.49 44.33
C GLY A 17 9.23 -19.58 43.67
N PHE A 18 8.04 -20.10 43.36
CA PHE A 18 6.72 -19.49 43.62
C PHE A 18 5.62 -20.56 43.39
N PRO A 19 4.50 -20.52 44.12
CA PRO A 19 3.78 -21.71 44.57
C PRO A 19 2.84 -22.35 43.53
N ALA A 20 2.68 -23.66 43.69
CA ALA A 20 1.72 -24.50 42.99
C ALA A 20 0.29 -24.36 43.56
N ASN A 21 -0.70 -24.57 42.69
CA ASN A 21 -2.15 -24.66 42.92
C ASN A 21 -2.94 -23.35 43.09
N ILE A 22 -3.40 -22.81 41.96
CA ILE A 22 -4.83 -22.47 41.78
C ILE A 22 -5.28 -23.10 40.45
N PHE A 23 -5.37 -24.43 40.42
CA PHE A 23 -6.25 -25.11 39.46
C PHE A 23 -7.68 -24.89 39.95
N GLY A 24 -8.28 -23.76 39.56
CA GLY A 24 -9.72 -23.57 39.56
C GLY A 24 -10.28 -24.21 38.29
N ASN A 25 -11.37 -24.97 38.45
CA ASN A 25 -12.09 -25.73 37.43
C ASN A 25 -12.04 -25.11 36.02
N LEU A 26 -11.42 -25.85 35.11
CA LEU A 26 -11.75 -25.86 33.69
C LEU A 26 -13.19 -26.37 33.60
N ASN A 27 -14.21 -25.50 33.45
CA ASN A 27 -15.51 -25.86 32.86
C ASN A 27 -16.55 -24.73 32.68
N ASP A 28 -16.27 -23.43 32.87
CA ASP A 28 -17.32 -22.40 32.72
C ASP A 28 -16.86 -21.10 32.01
N PHE A 29 -16.28 -21.21 30.81
CA PHE A 29 -16.30 -20.10 29.85
C PHE A 29 -16.85 -20.62 28.52
N GLU A 30 -18.16 -20.54 28.38
CA GLU A 30 -18.83 -20.54 27.08
C GLU A 30 -18.49 -19.23 26.34
N ASP A 31 -17.22 -19.06 25.96
CA ASP A 31 -16.88 -18.09 24.93
C ASP A 31 -17.26 -18.75 23.61
N GLY A 32 -18.39 -18.28 23.05
CA GLY A 32 -18.90 -18.69 21.75
C GLY A 32 -17.81 -18.55 20.69
N ALA A 33 -17.10 -19.65 20.45
CA ALA A 33 -16.15 -19.78 19.37
C ALA A 33 -16.93 -19.57 18.07
N ARG A 34 -16.79 -18.38 17.50
CA ARG A 34 -17.30 -18.08 16.17
C ARG A 34 -16.60 -19.04 15.21
N GLU A 35 -17.37 -19.87 14.52
CA GLU A 35 -16.82 -20.80 13.54
C GLU A 35 -15.87 -20.06 12.59
N PRO A 36 -14.70 -20.64 12.23
CA PRO A 36 -13.80 -20.03 11.28
C PRO A 36 -14.53 -19.87 9.96
N VAL A 37 -14.92 -18.64 9.65
CA VAL A 37 -15.57 -18.30 8.39
C VAL A 37 -14.60 -18.69 7.29
N GLU A 38 -15.02 -19.54 6.35
CA GLU A 38 -14.23 -19.95 5.18
C GLU A 38 -13.70 -18.67 4.48
N TYR A 39 -12.42 -18.40 4.68
CA TYR A 39 -11.72 -17.18 4.24
C TYR A 39 -11.41 -17.20 2.74
N GLU A 40 -11.80 -18.26 2.04
CA GLU A 40 -11.57 -18.37 0.62
C GLU A 40 -12.52 -17.44 -0.13
N THR A 41 -11.93 -16.41 -0.74
CA THR A 41 -12.48 -15.52 -1.79
C THR A 41 -13.09 -14.18 -1.39
N ARG A 42 -12.55 -13.47 -0.38
CA ARG A 42 -12.63 -12.00 -0.43
C ARG A 42 -11.81 -11.52 -1.63
N THR A 43 -12.48 -10.95 -2.63
CA THR A 43 -11.93 -10.67 -3.97
C THR A 43 -10.60 -9.90 -3.91
N HIS A 44 -9.51 -10.56 -4.33
CA HIS A 44 -8.14 -10.04 -4.46
C HIS A 44 -7.99 -8.93 -5.53
N GLU A 45 -9.09 -8.40 -6.06
CA GLU A 45 -9.08 -7.42 -7.15
C GLU A 45 -8.36 -6.13 -6.76
N HIS A 46 -8.43 -5.74 -5.49
CA HIS A 46 -7.75 -4.54 -4.98
C HIS A 46 -6.21 -4.65 -5.03
N HIS A 47 -5.62 -5.86 -5.03
CA HIS A 47 -4.16 -6.04 -5.14
C HIS A 47 -3.64 -5.71 -6.55
N LYS A 48 -4.51 -5.83 -7.55
CA LYS A 48 -4.19 -5.58 -8.97
C LYS A 48 -4.58 -4.17 -9.40
N MET A 49 -5.28 -3.44 -8.54
CA MET A 49 -5.69 -2.08 -8.79
C MET A 49 -4.58 -1.10 -8.39
N PHE A 50 -4.34 -0.12 -9.25
CA PHE A 50 -3.41 0.98 -9.01
C PHE A 50 -4.10 2.31 -9.30
N TRP A 51 -3.81 3.32 -8.50
CA TRP A 51 -4.14 4.69 -8.80
C TRP A 51 -3.24 5.21 -9.91
N TYR A 52 -3.84 5.82 -10.93
CA TYR A 52 -3.10 6.39 -12.05
C TYR A 52 -3.61 7.79 -12.37
N PRO A 53 -2.75 8.82 -12.54
CA PRO A 53 -3.24 10.16 -12.77
C PRO A 53 -4.00 10.26 -14.11
N ASN A 54 -5.14 10.93 -14.09
CA ASN A 54 -6.04 11.11 -15.23
C ASN A 54 -5.53 12.19 -16.20
N ARG A 55 -4.43 11.90 -16.89
CA ARG A 55 -3.76 12.80 -17.85
C ARG A 55 -3.32 12.05 -19.10
N CYS A 56 -2.94 12.79 -20.14
CA CYS A 56 -2.32 12.19 -21.33
C CYS A 56 -0.92 11.67 -20.97
N GLU A 57 -0.59 10.44 -21.38
CA GLU A 57 0.70 9.80 -21.06
C GLU A 57 1.85 10.28 -21.96
N TYR A 58 1.52 10.89 -23.10
CA TYR A 58 2.53 11.51 -23.95
C TYR A 58 3.27 12.64 -23.20
N PRO A 59 4.62 12.69 -23.24
CA PRO A 59 5.40 13.75 -22.62
C PRO A 59 4.94 15.15 -23.04
N ASP A 60 5.07 16.12 -22.13
CA ASP A 60 4.75 17.54 -22.35
C ASP A 60 3.29 17.87 -22.76
N CYS A 61 2.40 16.88 -22.77
CA CYS A 61 0.98 17.09 -23.04
C CYS A 61 0.23 17.55 -21.78
N ASN A 62 -0.38 18.74 -21.87
CA ASN A 62 -1.25 19.32 -20.84
C ASN A 62 -2.73 19.32 -21.27
N ALA A 63 -3.13 18.41 -22.16
CA ALA A 63 -4.53 18.33 -22.61
C ALA A 63 -5.46 18.00 -21.42
N PRO A 64 -6.64 18.65 -21.33
CA PRO A 64 -7.56 18.43 -20.23
C PRO A 64 -8.12 17.00 -20.24
N ALA A 65 -8.42 16.47 -19.06
CA ALA A 65 -8.84 15.08 -18.87
C ALA A 65 -10.14 14.66 -19.60
N ARG A 66 -11.00 15.63 -19.99
CA ARG A 66 -12.35 15.41 -20.52
C ARG A 66 -12.44 14.62 -21.83
N SER A 67 -11.35 14.50 -22.60
CA SER A 67 -11.34 13.81 -23.90
C SER A 67 -10.30 12.70 -24.01
N LEU A 68 -9.82 12.18 -22.87
CA LEU A 68 -8.79 11.15 -22.84
C LEU A 68 -9.35 9.77 -23.19
N ARG A 69 -8.72 9.08 -24.13
CA ARG A 69 -8.99 7.70 -24.52
C ARG A 69 -8.02 6.77 -23.82
N THR A 70 -8.53 5.72 -23.20
CA THR A 70 -7.70 4.70 -22.55
C THR A 70 -7.07 3.79 -23.59
N CYS A 71 -5.80 3.42 -23.39
CA CYS A 71 -5.16 2.40 -24.21
C CYS A 71 -5.95 1.09 -24.12
N SER A 72 -6.46 0.61 -25.26
CA SER A 72 -7.28 -0.60 -25.31
C SER A 72 -6.51 -1.89 -24.98
N GLY A 73 -5.18 -1.87 -25.12
CA GLY A 73 -4.33 -3.03 -24.84
C GLY A 73 -4.13 -3.31 -23.35
N CYS A 74 -3.73 -2.29 -22.58
CA CYS A 74 -3.39 -2.43 -21.16
C CYS A 74 -4.43 -1.86 -20.20
N ARG A 75 -5.28 -0.93 -20.67
CA ARG A 75 -6.25 -0.18 -19.86
C ARG A 75 -5.67 0.67 -18.70
N MET A 76 -4.35 0.84 -18.65
CA MET A 76 -3.64 1.56 -17.58
C MET A 76 -3.38 3.04 -17.88
N VAL A 77 -3.11 3.40 -19.13
CA VAL A 77 -2.72 4.76 -19.53
C VAL A 77 -3.77 5.37 -20.46
N ARG A 78 -3.78 6.71 -20.57
CA ARG A 78 -4.70 7.44 -21.44
C ARG A 78 -3.98 8.44 -22.34
N TYR A 79 -4.61 8.75 -23.48
CA TYR A 79 -4.11 9.70 -24.46
C TYR A 79 -5.23 10.64 -24.92
N CYS A 80 -4.93 11.91 -25.17
CA CYS A 80 -5.93 12.83 -25.71
C CYS A 80 -6.27 12.56 -27.18
N SER A 81 -5.38 11.88 -27.92
CA SER A 81 -5.58 11.59 -29.33
C SER A 81 -4.79 10.35 -29.79
N PRO A 82 -5.16 9.75 -30.93
CA PRO A 82 -4.40 8.65 -31.54
C PRO A 82 -2.97 9.03 -31.93
N GLU A 83 -2.72 10.31 -32.24
CA GLU A 83 -1.39 10.82 -32.60
C GLU A 83 -0.43 10.71 -31.41
N HIS A 84 -0.85 11.16 -30.23
CA HIS A 84 -0.08 11.01 -28.99
C HIS A 84 0.12 9.55 -28.61
N GLN A 85 -0.89 8.70 -28.79
CA GLN A 85 -0.74 7.26 -28.56
C GLN A 85 0.32 6.62 -29.48
N LYS A 86 0.32 6.99 -30.76
CA LYS A 86 1.30 6.48 -31.74
C LYS A 86 2.71 6.99 -31.46
N ALA A 87 2.84 8.27 -31.13
CA ALA A 87 4.13 8.88 -30.81
C ALA A 87 4.74 8.28 -29.53
N ASP A 88 3.91 7.98 -28.54
CA ASP A 88 4.31 7.35 -27.27
C ASP A 88 4.60 5.85 -27.38
N TRP A 89 4.25 5.20 -28.50
CA TRP A 89 4.24 3.73 -28.61
C TRP A 89 5.61 3.09 -28.33
N ASN A 90 6.71 3.73 -28.74
CA ASN A 90 8.04 3.17 -28.51
C ASN A 90 8.37 3.06 -27.01
N ALA A 91 7.94 4.03 -26.19
CA ALA A 91 8.09 3.99 -24.73
C ALA A 91 7.04 3.07 -24.10
N HIS A 92 5.77 3.22 -24.49
CA HIS A 92 4.66 2.51 -23.85
C HIS A 92 4.56 1.02 -24.18
N LYS A 93 5.10 0.55 -25.32
CA LYS A 93 4.88 -0.83 -25.81
C LYS A 93 5.25 -1.89 -24.77
N LEU A 94 6.32 -1.66 -24.01
CA LEU A 94 6.82 -2.58 -22.99
C LEU A 94 5.89 -2.62 -21.78
N ASP A 95 5.55 -1.44 -21.26
CA ASP A 95 4.58 -1.25 -20.18
C ASP A 95 3.23 -1.88 -20.55
N CYS A 96 2.76 -1.63 -21.78
CA CYS A 96 1.49 -2.13 -22.28
C CYS A 96 1.42 -3.66 -22.21
N LYS A 97 2.48 -4.34 -22.67
CA LYS A 97 2.58 -5.80 -22.60
C LYS A 97 2.60 -6.29 -21.17
N CYS A 98 3.35 -5.61 -20.30
CA CYS A 98 3.51 -6.09 -18.93
C CYS A 98 2.25 -5.85 -18.09
N PHE A 99 1.63 -4.68 -18.18
CA PHE A 99 0.34 -4.42 -17.53
C PHE A 99 -0.72 -5.44 -17.97
N ARG A 100 -0.77 -5.75 -19.27
CA ARG A 100 -1.67 -6.76 -19.81
C ARG A 100 -1.36 -8.16 -19.27
N ARG A 101 -0.08 -8.53 -19.15
CA ARG A 101 0.36 -9.82 -18.58
C ARG A 101 0.01 -9.94 -17.09
N LEU A 102 0.21 -8.87 -16.33
CA LEU A 102 -0.06 -8.84 -14.88
C LEU A 102 -1.55 -8.70 -14.55
N GLY A 103 -2.36 -8.27 -15.53
CA GLY A 103 -3.80 -8.08 -15.34
C GLY A 103 -4.12 -6.95 -14.36
N VAL A 104 -3.24 -5.94 -14.25
CA VAL A 104 -3.46 -4.78 -13.41
C VAL A 104 -4.50 -3.84 -14.01
N THR A 105 -5.18 -3.09 -13.15
CA THR A 105 -6.23 -2.15 -13.52
C THR A 105 -5.93 -0.76 -12.96
N ALA A 106 -6.23 0.29 -13.74
CA ALA A 106 -6.07 1.66 -13.30
C ALA A 106 -7.38 2.21 -12.74
N LYS A 107 -7.31 2.84 -11.57
CA LYS A 107 -8.31 3.79 -11.09
C LYS A 107 -7.78 5.19 -11.36
N PHE A 108 -8.36 5.85 -12.36
CA PHE A 108 -7.96 7.19 -12.73
C PHE A 108 -8.42 8.22 -11.71
N TYR A 109 -7.55 9.18 -11.38
CA TYR A 109 -7.88 10.27 -10.46
C TYR A 109 -7.36 11.61 -10.97
N SER A 110 -7.99 12.71 -10.56
CA SER A 110 -7.38 14.04 -10.61
C SER A 110 -6.99 14.53 -9.21
N ASP A 111 -6.00 15.41 -9.13
CA ASP A 111 -5.58 16.00 -7.85
C ASP A 111 -6.74 16.81 -7.24
N GLU A 112 -7.55 17.49 -8.05
CA GLU A 112 -8.71 18.26 -7.57
C GLU A 112 -9.74 17.36 -6.88
N GLU A 113 -10.12 16.24 -7.50
CA GLU A 113 -11.05 15.27 -6.93
C GLU A 113 -10.49 14.62 -5.65
N MET A 114 -9.21 14.23 -5.68
CA MET A 114 -8.56 13.59 -4.53
C MET A 114 -8.36 14.55 -3.37
N LEU A 115 -8.04 15.81 -3.61
CA LEU A 115 -7.88 16.83 -2.58
C LEU A 115 -9.22 17.30 -2.01
N ALA A 116 -10.29 17.28 -2.82
CA ALA A 116 -11.64 17.54 -2.33
C ALA A 116 -12.12 16.43 -1.39
N LYS A 117 -11.88 15.16 -1.74
CA LYS A 117 -12.25 14.00 -0.90
C LYS A 117 -11.32 13.82 0.30
N TYR A 118 -10.02 13.97 0.08
CA TYR A 118 -8.97 13.77 1.07
C TYR A 118 -8.00 14.96 1.11
N PRO A 119 -8.42 16.07 1.74
CA PRO A 119 -7.58 17.26 1.94
C PRO A 119 -6.23 16.92 2.55
N LEU A 120 -5.23 17.73 2.23
CA LEU A 120 -3.93 17.70 2.90
C LEU A 120 -4.14 18.10 4.35
N ARG A 121 -3.75 17.24 5.29
CA ARG A 121 -3.92 17.49 6.72
C ARG A 121 -2.61 17.29 7.45
N THR A 122 -2.33 18.20 8.38
CA THR A 122 -1.33 17.97 9.42
C THR A 122 -1.78 16.83 10.32
N ARG A 123 -0.85 16.23 11.08
CA ARG A 123 -1.18 15.15 12.03
C ARG A 123 -2.19 15.59 13.09
N LYS A 124 -2.22 16.88 13.46
CA LYS A 124 -3.19 17.42 14.42
C LYS A 124 -4.59 17.49 13.82
N GLU A 125 -4.72 18.00 12.60
CA GLU A 125 -6.00 18.09 11.89
C GLU A 125 -6.57 16.70 11.60
N LEU A 126 -5.69 15.76 11.21
CA LEU A 126 -6.07 14.38 10.98
C LEU A 126 -6.65 13.72 12.24
N LYS A 127 -6.00 13.89 13.41
CA LYS A 127 -6.55 13.37 14.68
C LYS A 127 -7.93 13.92 14.99
N ASN A 128 -8.19 15.19 14.66
CA ASN A 128 -9.52 15.78 14.84
C ASN A 128 -10.52 15.21 13.84
N HIS A 129 -10.12 15.06 12.57
CA HIS A 129 -10.95 14.46 11.53
C HIS A 129 -11.38 13.03 11.89
N VAL A 130 -10.44 12.18 12.31
CA VAL A 130 -10.73 10.78 12.71
C VAL A 130 -11.70 10.71 13.89
N LYS A 131 -11.62 11.65 14.84
CA LYS A 131 -12.53 11.69 16.00
C LYS A 131 -13.97 12.04 15.65
N THR A 132 -14.18 12.80 14.58
CA THR A 132 -15.51 13.29 14.17
C THR A 132 -16.04 12.62 12.92
N ALA A 133 -15.23 11.77 12.27
CA ALA A 133 -15.62 11.08 11.05
C ALA A 133 -16.61 9.96 11.35
N GLU A 134 -17.59 9.81 10.46
CA GLU A 134 -18.52 8.70 10.48
C GLU A 134 -17.98 7.57 9.61
N LEU A 135 -18.27 6.32 9.99
CA LEU A 135 -17.92 5.15 9.20
C LEU A 135 -18.78 5.10 7.93
N HIS A 136 -18.15 4.78 6.80
CA HIS A 136 -18.87 4.42 5.59
C HIS A 136 -19.50 3.02 5.72
N SER A 137 -20.54 2.75 4.92
CA SER A 137 -21.20 1.43 4.87
C SER A 137 -20.40 0.36 4.10
N SER A 138 -19.20 0.69 3.64
CA SER A 138 -18.31 -0.24 2.95
C SER A 138 -16.85 0.13 3.13
N CYS A 139 -15.97 -0.86 3.09
CA CYS A 139 -14.52 -0.69 3.15
C CYS A 139 -14.00 0.06 1.91
N ASP A 140 -13.26 1.16 2.12
CA ASP A 140 -12.69 1.99 1.05
C ASP A 140 -11.57 1.29 0.25
N VAL A 141 -11.08 0.13 0.72
CA VAL A 141 -10.00 -0.65 0.09
C VAL A 141 -10.55 -1.85 -0.70
N CYS A 142 -11.35 -2.72 -0.05
CA CYS A 142 -11.84 -3.96 -0.66
C CYS A 142 -13.33 -3.94 -1.03
N ASN A 143 -14.06 -2.86 -0.70
CA ASN A 143 -15.50 -2.67 -0.94
C ASN A 143 -16.45 -3.65 -0.23
N VAL A 144 -15.96 -4.49 0.70
CA VAL A 144 -16.84 -5.31 1.55
C VAL A 144 -17.79 -4.42 2.35
N LYS A 145 -19.02 -4.86 2.58
CA LYS A 145 -20.05 -4.06 3.25
C LYS A 145 -20.00 -4.20 4.77
N ASP A 146 -20.50 -3.19 5.46
CA ASP A 146 -20.70 -3.17 6.91
C ASP A 146 -21.66 -4.27 7.42
N THR A 147 -22.53 -4.77 6.53
CA THR A 147 -23.38 -5.94 6.80
C THR A 147 -22.61 -7.25 6.92
N GLU A 148 -21.39 -7.32 6.39
CA GLU A 148 -20.58 -8.54 6.34
C GLU A 148 -19.44 -8.53 7.38
N VAL A 149 -18.85 -7.36 7.64
CA VAL A 149 -17.71 -7.20 8.56
C VAL A 149 -17.83 -5.84 9.25
N ASP A 150 -17.43 -5.79 10.52
CA ASP A 150 -17.32 -4.53 11.25
C ASP A 150 -16.32 -3.58 10.56
N MET A 151 -16.55 -2.28 10.71
CA MET A 151 -15.77 -1.23 10.07
C MET A 151 -15.04 -0.39 11.11
N ILE A 152 -13.79 -0.02 10.79
CA ILE A 152 -12.95 0.87 11.61
C ILE A 152 -12.40 2.02 10.76
N LEU A 153 -11.98 3.10 11.42
CA LEU A 153 -11.27 4.21 10.77
C LEU A 153 -9.75 4.00 10.89
N THR A 154 -9.03 4.22 9.80
CA THR A 154 -7.56 4.24 9.85
C THR A 154 -7.05 5.49 10.57
N GLU A 155 -6.07 5.33 11.45
CA GLU A 155 -5.48 6.47 12.17
C GLU A 155 -4.70 7.43 11.27
N CYS A 156 -4.20 6.95 10.13
CA CYS A 156 -3.29 7.67 9.24
C CYS A 156 -3.98 8.54 8.18
N CYS A 157 -5.20 8.20 7.76
CA CYS A 157 -5.96 9.03 6.81
C CYS A 157 -7.46 9.15 7.11
N GLY A 158 -7.99 8.43 8.11
CA GLY A 158 -9.41 8.41 8.41
C GLY A 158 -10.24 7.67 7.38
N ALA A 159 -9.65 6.71 6.66
CA ALA A 159 -10.39 5.86 5.74
C ALA A 159 -11.20 4.82 6.50
N THR A 160 -12.39 4.49 5.99
CA THR A 160 -13.19 3.39 6.53
C THR A 160 -12.67 2.07 5.97
N VAL A 161 -12.25 1.14 6.83
CA VAL A 161 -11.76 -0.18 6.42
C VAL A 161 -12.36 -1.31 7.25
N CYS A 162 -12.51 -2.45 6.60
CA CYS A 162 -12.32 -3.79 7.16
C CYS A 162 -11.80 -3.97 8.60
N ASP A 163 -12.58 -4.26 9.64
CA ASP A 163 -11.94 -4.76 10.88
C ASP A 163 -11.61 -6.25 10.74
N THR A 164 -10.38 -6.51 10.29
CA THR A 164 -9.86 -7.86 10.11
C THR A 164 -8.51 -8.01 10.79
N GLU A 165 -8.10 -7.10 11.68
CA GLU A 165 -6.74 -7.15 12.24
C GLU A 165 -6.56 -8.37 13.17
N GLY A 166 -7.63 -8.75 13.87
CA GLY A 166 -7.68 -9.95 14.73
C GLY A 166 -7.58 -11.28 13.99
N ASP A 167 -7.93 -11.31 12.69
CA ASP A 167 -7.94 -12.53 11.87
C ASP A 167 -6.54 -12.87 11.32
N TYR A 168 -5.56 -11.97 11.46
CA TYR A 168 -4.24 -12.16 10.88
C TYR A 168 -3.45 -13.24 11.62
N VAL A 169 -3.19 -14.35 10.93
CA VAL A 169 -2.27 -15.39 11.41
C VAL A 169 -0.82 -14.98 11.15
N MET A 170 0.00 -14.92 12.20
CA MET A 170 1.43 -14.61 12.09
C MET A 170 2.15 -15.55 11.12
N MET A 171 3.19 -15.03 10.44
CA MET A 171 4.01 -15.74 9.44
C MET A 171 3.30 -16.15 8.13
N THR A 172 2.02 -15.83 7.93
CA THR A 172 1.34 -16.05 6.64
C THR A 172 1.68 -15.01 5.58
N TYR A 173 2.14 -13.82 6.00
CA TYR A 173 2.34 -12.65 5.14
C TYR A 173 1.10 -12.26 4.32
N SER A 174 -0.10 -12.69 4.74
CA SER A 174 -1.35 -12.39 4.06
C SER A 174 -1.56 -10.88 3.95
N ARG A 175 -1.99 -10.47 2.75
CA ARG A 175 -2.26 -9.08 2.37
C ARG A 175 -3.75 -8.78 2.32
N ASP A 176 -4.57 -9.74 2.72
CA ASP A 176 -6.03 -9.69 2.67
C ASP A 176 -6.64 -9.02 3.90
N HIS A 177 -5.78 -8.47 4.77
CA HIS A 177 -6.16 -7.74 5.96
C HIS A 177 -6.02 -6.23 5.70
N CYS A 178 -7.11 -5.60 5.24
CA CYS A 178 -7.14 -4.20 4.80
C CYS A 178 -6.43 -3.21 5.75
N PRO A 179 -6.70 -3.17 7.07
CA PRO A 179 -6.06 -2.20 7.97
C PRO A 179 -4.56 -2.42 8.08
N ARG A 180 -4.13 -3.69 8.19
CA ARG A 180 -2.71 -4.08 8.26
C ARG A 180 -1.99 -3.77 6.95
N SER A 181 -2.56 -4.16 5.82
CA SER A 181 -1.99 -3.94 4.49
C SER A 181 -1.90 -2.45 4.17
N HIS A 182 -2.95 -1.68 4.50
CA HIS A 182 -2.92 -0.22 4.40
C HIS A 182 -1.78 0.38 5.23
N ARG A 183 -1.65 -0.01 6.51
CA ARG A 183 -0.59 0.50 7.40
C ARG A 183 0.82 0.15 6.89
N ARG A 184 1.00 -1.06 6.35
CA ARG A 184 2.32 -1.60 5.97
C ARG A 184 2.79 -1.20 4.58
N TYR A 185 1.87 -1.07 3.62
CA TYR A 185 2.18 -0.97 2.20
C TYR A 185 1.86 0.40 1.59
N THR A 186 1.47 1.39 2.40
CA THR A 186 1.21 2.75 1.93
C THR A 186 2.16 3.76 2.57
N HIS A 187 2.46 4.85 1.86
CA HIS A 187 3.23 5.97 2.44
C HIS A 187 2.47 6.64 3.58
N CYS A 188 1.15 6.75 3.46
CA CYS A 188 0.29 7.30 4.50
C CYS A 188 0.41 6.51 5.81
N GLY A 189 0.35 5.18 5.75
CA GLY A 189 0.46 4.30 6.92
C GLY A 189 1.81 4.35 7.61
N TYR A 190 2.90 4.55 6.85
CA TYR A 190 4.26 4.61 7.38
C TYR A 190 4.72 6.03 7.76
N HIS A 191 3.96 7.06 7.37
CA HIS A 191 4.33 8.45 7.63
C HIS A 191 4.45 8.75 9.14
N GLY A 192 5.59 9.31 9.54
CA GLY A 192 5.86 9.65 10.93
C GLY A 192 6.27 8.47 11.81
N VAL A 193 6.52 7.29 11.23
CA VAL A 193 7.23 6.18 11.88
C VAL A 193 8.72 6.51 11.96
N GLU A 194 9.32 6.88 10.83
CA GLU A 194 10.74 7.17 10.74
C GLU A 194 11.12 8.56 11.21
N SER A 195 12.37 8.70 11.69
CA SER A 195 12.88 9.95 12.26
C SER A 195 13.01 11.08 11.24
N TRP A 196 13.18 10.75 9.95
CA TRP A 196 13.28 11.73 8.86
C TRP A 196 11.92 12.24 8.36
N CYS A 197 10.80 11.72 8.86
CA CYS A 197 9.47 12.21 8.50
C CYS A 197 9.12 13.50 9.25
N ASP A 198 8.72 14.53 8.51
CA ASP A 198 8.12 15.74 9.08
C ASP A 198 6.65 15.51 9.43
N LYS A 199 6.39 15.28 10.73
CA LYS A 199 5.05 15.01 11.28
C LYS A 199 4.12 16.23 11.25
N SER A 200 4.64 17.42 10.91
CA SER A 200 3.86 18.65 10.85
C SER A 200 3.11 18.81 9.53
N VAL A 201 3.47 18.05 8.49
CA VAL A 201 2.87 18.13 7.15
C VAL A 201 2.20 16.81 6.75
N ASP A 202 1.36 16.86 5.72
CA ASP A 202 0.81 15.66 5.09
C ASP A 202 1.93 14.85 4.43
N TRP A 203 1.82 13.53 4.41
CA TRP A 203 2.82 12.63 3.81
C TRP A 203 3.07 12.96 2.32
N ARG A 204 2.06 13.45 1.60
CA ARG A 204 2.16 13.91 0.20
C ARG A 204 2.96 15.19 0.03
N LEU A 205 3.29 15.89 1.11
CA LEU A 205 4.16 17.07 1.12
C LEU A 205 5.45 16.85 1.92
N CYS A 206 5.54 15.77 2.70
CA CYS A 206 6.67 15.47 3.57
C CYS A 206 7.96 15.22 2.77
N PRO A 207 9.02 16.05 2.95
CA PRO A 207 10.30 15.85 2.26
C PRO A 207 10.92 14.48 2.54
N GLY A 208 10.83 14.00 3.78
CA GLY A 208 11.31 12.68 4.17
C GLY A 208 10.57 11.52 3.49
N CYS A 209 9.26 11.64 3.24
CA CYS A 209 8.52 10.62 2.48
C CYS A 209 8.87 10.66 0.99
N LYS A 210 9.22 11.84 0.46
CA LYS A 210 9.61 12.04 -0.94
C LYS A 210 11.08 11.80 -1.23
N GLN A 211 11.90 11.51 -0.22
CA GLN A 211 13.36 11.45 -0.36
C GLN A 211 13.81 10.43 -1.42
N HIS A 212 13.04 9.37 -1.61
CA HIS A 212 13.34 8.28 -2.56
C HIS A 212 12.82 8.53 -3.98
N LYS A 213 12.12 9.65 -4.25
CA LYS A 213 11.48 9.86 -5.56
C LYS A 213 12.48 9.98 -6.72
N ASN A 214 13.72 10.36 -6.42
CA ASN A 214 14.78 10.58 -7.40
C ASN A 214 15.88 9.51 -7.35
N ASP A 215 15.76 8.51 -6.46
CA ASP A 215 16.73 7.42 -6.34
C ASP A 215 16.29 6.27 -7.25
N PRO A 216 17.03 5.94 -8.32
CA PRO A 216 16.65 4.88 -9.26
C PRO A 216 16.47 3.51 -8.60
N SER A 217 17.14 3.25 -7.47
CA SER A 217 17.03 1.97 -6.76
C SER A 217 15.78 1.87 -5.88
N GLU A 218 15.21 3.01 -5.47
CA GLU A 218 14.10 3.08 -4.50
C GLU A 218 12.81 3.67 -5.10
N VAL A 219 12.90 4.36 -6.25
CA VAL A 219 11.77 5.06 -6.89
C VAL A 219 10.61 4.11 -7.18
N ALA A 220 10.90 2.85 -7.51
CA ALA A 220 9.86 1.88 -7.80
C ALA A 220 9.07 1.44 -6.55
N ASP A 221 9.73 1.28 -5.41
CA ASP A 221 9.04 1.01 -4.14
C ASP A 221 8.26 2.26 -3.68
N TYR A 222 8.85 3.45 -3.84
CA TYR A 222 8.17 4.72 -3.59
C TYR A 222 6.87 4.84 -4.40
N LEU A 223 6.91 4.58 -5.71
CA LEU A 223 5.73 4.69 -6.58
C LEU A 223 4.71 3.59 -6.29
N TRP A 224 5.16 2.36 -6.03
CA TRP A 224 4.25 1.27 -5.66
C TRP A 224 3.52 1.57 -4.34
N ARG A 225 4.23 1.99 -3.29
CA ARG A 225 3.61 2.36 -2.00
C ARG A 225 2.65 3.54 -2.13
N GLY A 226 2.95 4.47 -3.03
CA GLY A 226 2.13 5.66 -3.25
C GLY A 226 0.88 5.42 -4.08
N ASN A 227 0.86 4.38 -4.92
CA ASN A 227 -0.20 4.20 -5.92
C ASN A 227 -0.87 2.81 -5.91
N ASN A 228 -0.42 1.85 -5.10
CA ASN A 228 -1.08 0.54 -5.01
C ASN A 228 -2.52 0.65 -4.47
N GLY A 229 -3.31 -0.41 -4.64
CA GLY A 229 -4.71 -0.45 -4.24
C GLY A 229 -5.00 -0.56 -2.74
N TYR A 230 -3.98 -0.60 -1.88
CA TYR A 230 -4.20 -0.35 -0.45
C TYR A 230 -4.32 1.13 -0.13
N ASN A 231 -3.94 2.02 -1.06
CA ASN A 231 -4.11 3.46 -0.88
C ASN A 231 -5.57 3.85 -1.05
N VAL A 232 -6.04 4.71 -0.17
CA VAL A 232 -7.25 5.54 -0.39
C VAL A 232 -6.89 6.94 -0.89
N THR A 233 -5.64 7.36 -0.65
CA THR A 233 -5.07 8.64 -1.05
C THR A 233 -3.82 8.36 -1.86
N PRO A 234 -3.84 8.52 -3.20
CA PRO A 234 -2.65 8.28 -4.00
C PRO A 234 -1.67 9.46 -3.91
N LEU A 235 -0.51 9.29 -4.56
CA LEU A 235 0.44 10.38 -4.80
C LEU A 235 -0.22 11.54 -5.56
N LEU A 236 0.33 12.74 -5.42
CA LEU A 236 -0.05 13.86 -6.27
C LEU A 236 0.42 13.60 -7.70
N THR A 237 -0.32 14.10 -8.68
CA THR A 237 -0.03 13.93 -10.11
C THR A 237 1.40 14.40 -10.46
N ALA A 238 1.89 15.44 -9.80
CA ALA A 238 3.25 15.97 -10.00
C ALA A 238 4.37 15.03 -9.50
N ASP A 239 4.06 14.09 -8.60
CA ASP A 239 5.02 13.12 -8.05
C ASP A 239 4.89 11.74 -8.68
N VAL A 240 4.02 11.58 -9.68
CA VAL A 240 3.91 10.39 -10.50
C VAL A 240 4.45 10.73 -11.90
N PRO A 241 5.66 10.30 -12.27
CA PRO A 241 6.18 10.48 -13.61
C PRO A 241 5.29 9.85 -14.70
N ARG A 242 5.48 10.27 -15.95
CA ARG A 242 5.00 9.47 -17.10
C ARG A 242 5.89 8.25 -17.23
N HIS A 243 5.32 7.14 -17.66
CA HIS A 243 6.01 5.85 -17.74
C HIS A 243 6.59 5.43 -16.38
N SER A 244 5.98 5.90 -15.28
CA SER A 244 6.46 5.77 -13.90
C SER A 244 6.51 4.34 -13.39
N MET A 245 5.97 3.38 -14.13
CA MET A 245 6.04 1.97 -13.76
C MET A 245 7.07 1.21 -14.61
N CYS A 246 7.92 1.92 -15.35
CA CYS A 246 9.02 1.41 -16.16
C CYS A 246 10.35 1.85 -15.54
N ASP A 247 11.29 0.93 -15.31
CA ASP A 247 12.69 1.27 -15.61
C ASP A 247 13.58 0.06 -15.89
N THR A 248 14.65 0.29 -16.64
CA THR A 248 15.53 -0.74 -17.22
C THR A 248 16.74 -1.00 -16.31
N CYS A 249 17.14 -2.26 -16.09
CA CYS A 249 18.34 -2.58 -15.32
C CYS A 249 19.63 -2.29 -16.13
N GLY A 250 20.46 -1.35 -15.67
CA GLY A 250 21.71 -0.94 -16.32
C GLY A 250 22.87 -1.95 -16.32
N LEU A 251 22.66 -3.18 -15.85
CA LEU A 251 23.67 -4.25 -15.83
C LEU A 251 23.33 -5.47 -16.72
N CYS A 252 22.06 -5.65 -17.11
CA CYS A 252 21.64 -6.88 -17.81
C CYS A 252 20.68 -6.67 -19.01
N GLU A 253 20.41 -5.42 -19.43
CA GLU A 253 19.59 -5.08 -20.62
C GLU A 253 18.20 -5.75 -20.70
N LEU A 254 17.67 -6.21 -19.58
CA LEU A 254 16.31 -6.77 -19.49
C LEU A 254 15.36 -5.77 -18.83
N GLU A 255 14.20 -5.61 -19.46
CA GLU A 255 13.13 -4.68 -19.12
C GLU A 255 12.31 -5.23 -17.93
N TRP A 256 12.52 -4.71 -16.72
CA TRP A 256 11.74 -5.11 -15.56
C TRP A 256 11.03 -3.90 -14.95
N LEU A 257 9.70 -3.91 -15.08
CA LEU A 257 8.84 -3.52 -13.96
C LEU A 257 9.45 -4.11 -12.69
N SER A 258 9.78 -3.22 -11.75
CA SER A 258 10.57 -3.53 -10.57
C SER A 258 10.24 -4.90 -10.02
N MET A 259 11.27 -5.64 -9.58
CA MET A 259 11.07 -6.89 -8.86
C MET A 259 9.97 -6.74 -7.79
N SER A 260 9.81 -5.55 -7.22
CA SER A 260 8.68 -5.14 -6.40
C SER A 260 7.31 -5.32 -7.06
N LEU A 261 6.98 -4.78 -8.25
CA LEU A 261 5.63 -4.97 -8.82
C LEU A 261 5.34 -6.43 -9.19
N VAL A 262 6.34 -7.20 -9.63
CA VAL A 262 6.18 -8.63 -9.94
C VAL A 262 6.05 -9.46 -8.65
N LEU A 263 6.90 -9.24 -7.64
CA LEU A 263 6.80 -9.90 -6.33
C LEU A 263 5.53 -9.47 -5.57
N TYR A 264 5.07 -8.22 -5.71
CA TYR A 264 3.88 -7.69 -5.05
C TYR A 264 2.58 -7.91 -5.84
N VAL A 265 2.60 -8.45 -7.05
CA VAL A 265 1.38 -8.85 -7.78
C VAL A 265 1.32 -10.37 -7.96
N ALA A 266 2.46 -11.07 -7.94
CA ALA A 266 2.53 -12.53 -8.04
C ALA A 266 2.51 -13.28 -6.69
N CYS A 267 2.65 -12.57 -5.55
CA CYS A 267 2.50 -13.12 -4.20
C CYS A 267 1.29 -12.55 -3.47
#